data_AF-A0A2K8SJT2-F1
#
_entry.id   AF-A0A2K8SJT2-F1
#
_cell.length_a   1.000
_cell.length_b   1.000
_cell.length_c   1.000
_cell.angle_alpha   90.00
_cell.angle_beta   90.00
_cell.angle_gamma   90.00
#
_symmetry.space_group_name_H-M   'P 1'
#
loop_
_entity.id
_entity.type
_entity.pdbx_description
1 polymer ?
#
loop_
_entity_poly.entity_id
_entity_poly.type
_entity_poly.pdbx_seq_one_letter_code
_entity_poly.pdbx_strand_id
1 'polypeptide(L)' 'MNKPNFREMTRKQLRDYILQNRGDSEAIHALALHVQSNGKRLNSVDELQQVIQEKRNQGLEP' A
#
# COMPACT_ATOMS: atom_id res chain seq x y z
N MET A 1 9.99 16.00 -19.00
CA MET A 1 10.10 16.19 -17.54
C MET A 1 10.55 14.87 -16.93
N ASN A 2 11.57 14.88 -16.05
CA ASN A 2 12.02 13.68 -15.35
C ASN A 2 10.92 13.20 -14.40
N LYS A 3 10.48 11.95 -14.55
CA LYS A 3 9.59 11.31 -13.59
C LYS A 3 10.37 10.96 -12.30
N PRO A 4 9.72 10.97 -11.13
CA PRO A 4 10.33 10.49 -9.89
C PRO A 4 10.70 9.00 -9.97
N ASN A 5 11.69 8.57 -9.18
CA ASN A 5 11.98 7.15 -9.03
C ASN A 5 10.97 6.50 -8.06
N PHE A 6 9.86 5.99 -8.60
CA PHE A 6 8.79 5.40 -7.79
C PHE A 6 9.20 4.16 -6.98
N ARG A 7 10.30 3.48 -7.36
CA ARG A 7 10.80 2.30 -6.62
C ARG A 7 11.50 2.65 -5.31
N GLU A 8 12.06 3.85 -5.22
CA GLU A 8 12.74 4.33 -4.01
C GLU A 8 11.80 5.08 -3.07
N MET A 9 10.57 5.35 -3.52
CA MET A 9 9.58 6.05 -2.72
C MET A 9 8.94 5.11 -1.69
N THR A 10 8.74 5.63 -0.49
CA THR A 10 7.92 4.95 0.52
C THR A 10 6.46 4.88 0.08
N ARG A 11 5.70 3.92 0.65
CA ARG A 11 4.25 3.79 0.40
C ARG A 11 3.48 5.10 0.66
N LYS A 12 3.88 5.88 1.67
CA LYS A 12 3.28 7.19 1.96
C LYS A 12 3.53 8.19 0.83
N GLN A 13 4.79 8.31 0.39
CA GLN A 13 5.17 9.21 -0.70
C GLN A 13 4.46 8.83 -2.01
N LEU A 14 4.37 7.53 -2.33
CA LEU A 14 3.64 7.06 -3.52
C LEU A 14 2.16 7.44 -3.45
N ARG A 15 1.51 7.21 -2.30
CA ARG A 15 0.11 7.59 -2.09
C ARG A 15 -0.10 9.09 -2.28
N ASP A 16 0.71 9.90 -1.63
CA ASP A 16 0.58 11.36 -1.68
C ASP A 16 0.83 11.88 -3.11
N TYR A 17 1.77 11.29 -3.84
CA TYR A 17 2.00 11.60 -5.27
C TYR A 17 0.82 11.22 -6.16
N ILE A 18 0.26 10.01 -6.01
CA ILE A 18 -0.89 9.54 -6.81
C ILE A 18 -2.12 10.42 -6.57
N LEU A 19 -2.33 10.91 -5.35
CA LEU A 19 -3.45 11.80 -5.06
C LEU A 19 -3.38 13.12 -5.85
N GLN A 20 -2.16 13.60 -6.13
CA GLN A 20 -1.90 14.78 -6.96
C GLN A 20 -1.83 14.43 -8.46
N ASN A 21 -1.50 13.19 -8.81
CA ASN A 21 -1.28 12.71 -10.18
C ASN A 21 -2.12 11.46 -10.46
N ARG A 22 -3.46 11.57 -10.32
CA ARG A 22 -4.38 10.42 -10.31
C ARG A 22 -4.37 9.58 -11.60
N GLY A 23 -3.87 10.14 -12.70
CA GLY A 23 -3.74 9.46 -13.99
C GLY A 23 -2.37 8.83 -14.25
N ASP A 24 -1.41 8.95 -13.32
CA ASP A 24 -0.09 8.36 -13.52
C ASP A 24 -0.12 6.85 -13.21
N SER A 25 -0.31 6.07 -14.26
CA SER A 25 -0.35 4.60 -14.21
C SER A 25 0.93 3.99 -13.66
N GLU A 26 2.08 4.65 -13.83
CA GLU A 26 3.37 4.15 -13.36
C GLU A 26 3.49 4.26 -11.84
N ALA A 27 3.07 5.40 -11.28
CA ALA A 27 3.00 5.59 -9.83
C ALA A 27 1.99 4.62 -9.18
N ILE A 28 0.81 4.43 -9.81
CA ILE A 28 -0.20 3.46 -9.36
C ILE A 28 0.37 2.03 -9.38
N HIS A 29 1.06 1.66 -10.46
CA HIS A 29 1.69 0.35 -10.57
C HIS A 29 2.76 0.13 -9.49
N ALA A 30 3.61 1.13 -9.24
CA ALA A 30 4.61 1.06 -8.17
C ALA A 30 3.98 0.87 -6.79
N LEU A 31 2.87 1.54 -6.50
CA LEU A 31 2.14 1.33 -5.24
C LEU A 31 1.58 -0.10 -5.14
N ALA A 32 1.04 -0.64 -6.23
CA ALA A 32 0.55 -2.01 -6.27
C ALA A 32 1.66 -3.03 -5.98
N LEU A 33 2.84 -2.84 -6.59
CA LEU A 33 4.02 -3.68 -6.32
C LEU A 33 4.45 -3.60 -4.86
N HIS A 34 4.45 -2.40 -4.26
CA HIS A 34 4.75 -2.25 -2.83
C HIS A 34 3.79 -3.03 -1.93
N VAL A 35 2.49 -3.00 -2.25
CA VAL A 35 1.47 -3.77 -1.51
C VAL A 35 1.66 -5.26 -1.73
N GLN A 36 1.98 -5.70 -2.94
CA GLN A 36 2.22 -7.11 -3.24
C GLN A 36 3.46 -7.66 -2.52
N SER A 37 4.56 -6.90 -2.48
CA SER A 37 5.81 -7.34 -1.87
C SER A 37 5.80 -7.30 -0.34
N ASN A 38 5.04 -6.38 0.28
CA ASN A 38 5.03 -6.18 1.73
C ASN A 38 3.71 -6.57 2.40
N GLY A 39 2.69 -6.93 1.62
CA GLY A 39 1.37 -7.32 2.12
C GLY A 39 1.35 -8.76 2.60
N LYS A 40 0.47 -9.04 3.57
CA LYS A 40 0.14 -10.41 3.97
C LYS A 40 -0.94 -10.93 3.03
N ARG A 41 -0.63 -11.96 2.24
CA ARG A 41 -1.65 -12.67 1.46
C ARG A 41 -2.51 -13.47 2.44
N LEU A 42 -3.83 -13.31 2.30
CA LEU A 42 -4.81 -14.04 3.11
C LEU A 42 -5.45 -15.13 2.26
N ASN A 43 -5.67 -16.30 2.84
CA ASN A 43 -6.27 -17.45 2.16
C ASN A 43 -7.76 -17.59 2.43
N SER A 44 -8.29 -16.86 3.42
CA SER A 44 -9.69 -16.88 3.80
C SER A 44 -10.15 -15.56 4.41
N VAL A 45 -11.47 -15.40 4.54
CA VAL A 45 -12.09 -14.26 5.22
C VAL A 45 -11.86 -14.33 6.74
N ASP A 46 -11.74 -15.54 7.31
CA ASP A 46 -11.45 -15.70 8.74
C ASP A 46 -10.06 -15.16 9.10
N GLU A 47 -9.06 -15.37 8.23
CA GLU A 47 -7.72 -14.78 8.40
C GLU A 47 -7.77 -13.24 8.38
N LEU A 48 -8.69 -12.64 7.62
CA LEU A 48 -8.89 -11.19 7.62
C LEU A 48 -9.43 -10.71 8.97
N GLN A 49 -10.40 -11.41 9.56
CA GLN A 49 -10.93 -11.05 10.87
C GLN A 49 -9.85 -11.10 11.95
N GLN A 50 -8.98 -12.12 11.91
CA GLN A 50 -7.85 -12.23 12.83
C GLN A 50 -6.87 -11.06 12.69
N VAL A 51 -6.48 -10.73 11.46
CA VAL A 51 -5.56 -9.60 11.20
C VAL A 51 -6.15 -8.27 11.68
N ILE A 52 -7.46 -8.05 11.48
CA ILE A 52 -8.16 -6.85 11.97
C ILE A 52 -8.13 -6.81 13.50
N GLN A 53 -8.36 -7.94 14.17
CA GLN A 53 -8.33 -8.00 15.63
C GLN A 53 -6.92 -7.78 16.19
N GLU A 54 -5.90 -8.36 15.57
CA GLU A 54 -4.50 -8.13 15.92
C GLU A 54 -4.12 -6.64 15.83
N LYS A 55 -4.53 -5.97 14.74
CA LYS A 55 -4.31 -4.53 14.52
C LYS A 55 -4.92 -3.70 15.65
N ARG A 56 -6.19 -3.94 15.96
CA ARG A 56 -6.92 -3.26 17.04
C ARG A 56 -6.25 -3.44 18.39
N ASN A 57 -5.81 -4.66 18.70
CA ASN A 57 -5.12 -4.96 19.96
C ASN A 57 -3.76 -4.25 20.08
N GLN A 58 -3.13 -3.92 18.96
CA GLN A 58 -1.87 -3.17 18.90
C GLN A 58 -2.06 -1.64 18.97
N GLY A 59 -3.29 -1.15 19.10
CA GLY A 59 -3.59 0.29 19.04
C GLY A 59 -3.32 0.90 17.67
N LEU A 60 -3.15 0.06 16.64
CA LEU A 60 -3.05 0.47 15.26
C LEU A 60 -4.48 0.47 14.71
N GLU A 61 -4.97 1.65 14.33
CA GLU A 61 -6.29 1.76 13.70
C GLU A 61 -6.40 0.77 12.52
N PRO A 62 -7.46 -0.05 12.46
CA PRO A 62 -7.72 -0.95 11.34
C PRO A 62 -7.99 -0.19 10.04
#